data_AF-A0A653XFV5-F1
#
_entry.id   AF-A0A653XFV5-F1
#
_cell.length_a   1.000
_cell.length_b   1.000
_cell.length_c   1.000
_cell.angle_alpha   90.00
_cell.angle_beta   90.00
_cell.angle_gamma   90.00
#
_symmetry.space_group_name_H-M   'P 1'
#
loop_
_entity.id
_entity.type
_entity.pdbx_description
1 polymer ?
#
loop_
_entity_poly.entity_id
_entity_poly.type
_entity_poly.pdbx_seq_one_letter_code
_entity_poly.pdbx_strand_id
1 'polypeptide(L)'
;MEHLPAAGEMVMLDRSWYNRSNVEWVMDYCSEEEHQEFLRSCPEFERMLVRSGIQVIKYWFSVSFDEQRKRFEARNAEPLKRWKLPDMDLAEHELYVRYSMAKDTTFQFTDIKQAPWLVVPSDDKKAARLNCISHLLSQFDYVDMAPDVVEIPEMRQEPYVRPPIHEQTFVPHLF
;
A
#
# COMPACT_ATOMS: atom_id res chain seq x y z
N MET A 1 -17.25 -5.82 12.57
CA MET A 1 -16.35 -6.25 11.48
C MET A 1 -17.03 -5.83 10.17
N GLU A 2 -16.96 -4.54 9.87
CA GLU A 2 -17.86 -3.86 8.92
C GLU A 2 -17.27 -3.69 7.52
N HIS A 3 -16.03 -4.14 7.31
CA HIS A 3 -15.26 -3.87 6.09
C HIS A 3 -14.72 -5.15 5.43
N LEU A 4 -15.40 -6.29 5.62
CA LEU A 4 -15.07 -7.49 4.83
C LEU A 4 -15.71 -7.38 3.44
N PRO A 5 -15.03 -7.86 2.39
CA PRO A 5 -15.58 -7.81 1.04
C PRO A 5 -16.79 -8.72 0.90
N ALA A 6 -17.80 -8.27 0.15
CA ALA A 6 -18.80 -9.15 -0.44
C ALA A 6 -18.25 -9.84 -1.70
N ALA A 7 -19.04 -10.76 -2.27
CA ALA A 7 -18.64 -11.47 -3.49
C ALA A 7 -18.42 -10.49 -4.66
N GLY A 8 -17.22 -10.51 -5.25
CA GLY A 8 -16.83 -9.62 -6.34
C GLY A 8 -16.21 -8.29 -5.90
N GLU A 9 -16.15 -8.02 -4.60
CA GLU A 9 -15.51 -6.81 -4.07
C GLU A 9 -14.04 -7.06 -3.73
N MET A 10 -13.23 -6.02 -3.88
CA MET A 10 -11.86 -5.97 -3.38
C MET A 10 -11.76 -4.90 -2.30
N VAL A 11 -11.28 -5.28 -1.11
CA VAL A 11 -11.03 -4.35 -0.01
C VAL A 11 -9.54 -4.27 0.27
N MET A 12 -9.00 -3.06 0.31
CA MET A 12 -7.62 -2.78 0.72
C MET A 12 -7.61 -2.16 2.11
N LEU A 13 -6.90 -2.80 3.03
CA LEU A 13 -6.75 -2.34 4.40
C LEU A 13 -5.40 -1.61 4.55
N ASP A 14 -5.42 -0.28 4.61
CA ASP A 14 -4.24 0.53 4.99
C ASP A 14 -4.07 0.46 6.52
N ARG A 15 -3.23 -0.50 6.94
CA ARG A 15 -3.26 -1.16 8.26
C ARG A 15 -4.50 -2.02 8.46
N SER A 16 -4.44 -2.94 9.42
CA SER A 16 -5.48 -3.95 9.64
C SER A 16 -5.55 -4.35 11.11
N TRP A 17 -6.19 -5.48 11.43
CA TRP A 17 -6.23 -6.04 12.78
C TRP A 17 -4.84 -6.31 13.37
N TYR A 18 -3.79 -6.36 12.55
CA TYR A 18 -2.39 -6.49 12.97
C TYR A 18 -1.81 -5.29 13.72
N ASN A 19 -2.58 -4.20 13.92
CA ASN A 19 -2.20 -3.15 14.86
C ASN A 19 -1.96 -3.72 16.28
N ARG A 20 -2.77 -4.71 16.69
CA ARG A 20 -2.68 -5.37 18.01
C ARG A 20 -1.32 -6.04 18.26
N SER A 21 -0.75 -6.70 17.25
CA SER A 21 0.53 -7.40 17.39
C SER A 21 1.76 -6.55 17.08
N ASN A 22 1.56 -5.31 16.63
CA ASN A 22 2.65 -4.40 16.27
C ASN A 22 2.58 -3.12 17.11
N VAL A 23 1.91 -2.08 16.60
CA VAL A 23 1.89 -0.76 17.23
C VAL A 23 1.36 -0.81 18.65
N GLU A 24 0.24 -1.52 18.89
CA GLU A 24 -0.35 -1.60 20.23
C GLU A 24 0.55 -2.35 21.21
N TRP A 25 1.26 -3.39 20.75
CA TRP A 25 2.22 -4.12 21.57
C TRP A 25 3.48 -3.30 21.88
N VAL A 26 4.04 -2.61 20.88
CA VAL A 26 5.29 -1.85 21.05
C VAL A 26 5.07 -0.58 21.86
N MET A 27 3.90 0.04 21.76
CA MET A 27 3.54 1.26 22.48
C MET A 27 2.81 0.98 23.80
N ASP A 28 2.73 -0.29 24.23
CA ASP A 28 2.11 -0.72 25.49
C ASP A 28 0.62 -0.30 25.60
N TYR A 29 -0.10 -0.30 24.47
CA TYR A 29 -1.54 -0.01 24.39
C TYR A 29 -2.44 -1.25 24.56
N CYS A 30 -1.86 -2.45 24.54
CA CYS A 30 -2.55 -3.69 24.87
C CYS A 30 -1.81 -4.45 25.98
N SER A 31 -2.54 -5.24 26.75
CA SER A 31 -1.91 -6.12 27.75
C SER A 31 -1.21 -7.31 27.08
N GLU A 32 -0.34 -8.00 27.83
CA GLU A 32 0.30 -9.21 27.34
C GLU A 32 -0.74 -10.31 27.03
N GLU A 33 -1.77 -10.43 27.87
CA GLU A 33 -2.85 -11.41 27.66
C GLU A 33 -3.62 -11.12 26.37
N GLU A 34 -3.96 -9.85 26.11
CA GLU A 34 -4.62 -9.44 24.87
C GLU A 34 -3.75 -9.71 23.64
N HIS A 35 -2.45 -9.43 23.74
CA HIS A 35 -1.50 -9.68 22.67
C HIS A 35 -1.38 -11.17 22.35
N GLN A 36 -1.20 -12.01 23.37
CA GLN A 36 -1.12 -13.46 23.20
C GLN A 36 -2.42 -14.05 22.65
N GLU A 37 -3.56 -13.58 23.13
CA GLU A 37 -4.87 -14.02 22.64
C GLU A 37 -5.05 -13.66 21.16
N PHE A 38 -4.67 -12.43 20.76
CA PHE A 38 -4.69 -12.03 19.36
C PHE A 38 -3.82 -12.93 18.49
N LEU A 39 -2.58 -13.22 18.90
CA LEU A 39 -1.66 -14.08 18.14
C LEU A 39 -2.19 -15.51 17.96
N ARG A 40 -2.97 -16.03 18.92
CA ARG A 40 -3.62 -17.35 18.81
C ARG A 40 -4.87 -17.32 17.95
N SER A 41 -5.69 -16.27 18.08
CA SER A 41 -6.99 -16.17 17.42
C SER A 41 -6.91 -15.69 15.96
N CYS A 42 -5.92 -14.86 15.63
CA CYS A 42 -5.76 -14.29 14.28
C CYS A 42 -5.64 -15.36 13.17
N PRO A 43 -4.80 -16.41 13.30
CA PRO A 43 -4.72 -17.46 12.29
C PRO A 43 -6.03 -18.23 12.09
N GLU A 44 -6.81 -18.46 13.14
CA GLU A 44 -8.11 -19.14 13.02
C GLU A 44 -9.12 -18.26 12.28
N PHE A 45 -9.12 -16.96 12.59
CA PHE A 45 -9.95 -15.99 11.89
C PHE A 45 -9.61 -15.95 10.38
N GLU A 46 -8.33 -15.90 10.03
CA GLU A 46 -7.90 -15.92 8.62
C GLU A 46 -8.31 -17.22 7.92
N ARG A 47 -8.20 -18.37 8.60
CA ARG A 47 -8.68 -19.64 8.06
C ARG A 47 -10.18 -19.64 7.85
N MET A 48 -10.97 -19.01 8.70
CA MET A 48 -12.41 -18.86 8.49
C MET A 48 -12.70 -18.05 7.22
N LEU A 49 -12.00 -16.94 7.00
CA LEU A 49 -12.15 -16.13 5.79
C LEU A 49 -11.82 -16.94 4.52
N VAL A 50 -10.66 -17.62 4.53
CA VAL A 50 -10.23 -18.45 3.39
C VAL A 50 -11.21 -19.59 3.11
N ARG A 51 -11.72 -20.26 4.16
CA ARG A 51 -12.76 -21.31 4.00
C ARG A 51 -14.08 -20.76 3.47
N SER A 52 -14.38 -19.50 3.71
CA SER A 52 -15.54 -18.81 3.15
C SER A 52 -15.33 -18.36 1.69
N GLY A 53 -14.18 -18.66 1.07
CA GLY A 53 -13.86 -18.29 -0.31
C GLY A 53 -13.22 -16.91 -0.46
N ILE A 54 -12.88 -16.22 0.63
CA ILE A 54 -12.19 -14.92 0.58
C ILE A 54 -10.69 -15.17 0.42
N GLN A 55 -10.07 -14.56 -0.58
CA GLN A 55 -8.62 -14.57 -0.72
C GLN A 55 -7.99 -13.53 0.20
N VAL A 56 -7.17 -13.97 1.16
CA VAL A 56 -6.47 -13.12 2.11
C VAL A 56 -5.01 -12.99 1.68
N ILE A 57 -4.60 -11.78 1.27
CA ILE A 57 -3.24 -11.48 0.83
C ILE A 57 -2.64 -10.47 1.81
N LYS A 58 -1.55 -10.85 2.48
CA LYS A 58 -0.90 -10.03 3.51
C LYS A 58 0.45 -9.53 3.03
N TYR A 59 0.62 -8.22 2.92
CA TYR A 59 1.88 -7.60 2.53
C TYR A 59 2.56 -6.90 3.70
N TRP A 60 3.85 -7.18 3.88
CA TRP A 60 4.71 -6.44 4.79
C TRP A 60 5.76 -5.65 4.00
N PHE A 61 5.65 -4.32 4.00
CA PHE A 61 6.64 -3.46 3.36
C PHE A 61 7.84 -3.28 4.28
N SER A 62 8.97 -3.89 3.93
CA SER A 62 10.21 -3.81 4.71
C SER A 62 11.04 -2.64 4.22
N VAL A 63 11.34 -1.68 5.09
CA VAL A 63 12.26 -0.56 4.85
C VAL A 63 13.48 -0.75 5.74
N SER A 64 14.68 -0.55 5.21
CA SER A 64 15.89 -0.55 6.03
C SER A 64 15.93 0.64 6.99
N PHE A 65 16.56 0.49 8.15
CA PHE A 65 16.69 1.58 9.13
C PHE A 65 17.31 2.84 8.52
N ASP A 66 18.36 2.68 7.70
CA ASP A 66 19.02 3.82 7.03
C ASP A 66 18.10 4.56 6.06
N GLU A 67 17.33 3.83 5.25
CA GLU A 67 16.38 4.45 4.32
C GLU A 67 15.18 5.04 5.06
N GLN A 68 14.75 4.44 6.18
CA GLN A 68 13.75 5.03 7.07
C GLN A 68 14.27 6.38 7.58
N ARG A 69 15.42 6.42 8.24
CA ARG A 69 16.05 7.66 8.76
C ARG A 69 16.16 8.75 7.68
N LYS A 70 16.68 8.40 6.51
CA LYS A 70 16.80 9.32 5.36
C LYS A 70 15.45 9.90 4.94
N ARG A 71 14.38 9.10 4.95
CA ARG A 71 13.01 9.57 4.64
C ARG A 71 12.48 10.53 5.71
N PHE A 72 12.76 10.27 6.99
CA PHE A 72 12.40 11.17 8.08
C PHE A 72 13.09 12.53 7.94
N GLU A 73 14.41 12.52 7.71
CA GLU A 73 15.19 13.74 7.47
C GLU A 73 14.67 14.54 6.26
N ALA A 74 14.39 13.85 5.15
CA ALA A 74 13.82 14.48 3.95
C ALA A 74 12.42 15.08 4.18
N ARG A 75 11.55 14.39 4.94
CA ARG A 75 10.22 14.92 5.32
C ARG A 75 10.33 16.13 6.23
N ASN A 76 11.29 16.14 7.15
CA ASN A 76 11.50 17.27 8.06
C ASN A 76 12.04 18.51 7.32
N ALA A 77 12.93 18.28 6.34
CA ALA A 77 13.48 19.35 5.49
C ALA A 77 12.41 20.03 4.63
N GLU A 78 11.40 19.29 4.14
CA GLU A 78 10.36 19.81 3.25
C GLU A 78 9.10 20.27 4.02
N PRO A 79 8.79 21.58 4.10
CA PRO A 79 7.68 22.09 4.90
C PRO A 79 6.32 21.46 4.58
N LEU A 80 6.07 21.15 3.29
CA LEU A 80 4.81 20.55 2.82
C LEU A 80 4.64 19.08 3.25
N LYS A 81 5.70 18.41 3.72
CA LYS A 81 5.68 17.00 4.12
C LYS A 81 5.78 16.80 5.63
N ARG A 82 6.04 17.85 6.42
CA ARG A 82 6.19 17.77 7.88
C ARG A 82 4.96 17.23 8.59
N TRP A 83 3.76 17.48 8.07
CA TRP A 83 2.52 16.91 8.63
C TRP A 83 2.49 15.37 8.62
N LYS A 84 3.36 14.72 7.82
CA LYS A 84 3.56 13.27 7.78
C LYS A 84 4.61 12.78 8.79
N LEU A 85 4.90 13.55 9.83
CA LEU A 85 5.76 13.19 10.95
C LEU A 85 4.99 13.38 12.28
N PRO A 86 3.94 12.59 12.52
CA PRO A 86 3.30 12.57 13.84
C PRO A 86 4.24 11.99 14.90
N ASP A 87 3.96 12.23 16.18
CA ASP A 87 4.75 11.71 17.30
C ASP A 87 4.89 10.18 17.26
N MET A 88 3.87 9.48 16.75
CA MET A 88 3.90 8.03 16.54
C MET A 88 5.04 7.59 15.60
N ASP A 89 5.21 8.27 14.47
CA ASP A 89 6.26 7.96 13.48
C ASP A 89 7.66 8.19 14.10
N LEU A 90 7.80 9.20 14.97
CA LEU A 90 9.07 9.46 15.67
C LEU A 90 9.38 8.36 16.70
N ALA A 91 8.39 7.93 17.46
CA ALA A 91 8.52 6.82 18.40
C ALA A 91 8.78 5.48 17.69
N GLU A 92 8.23 5.27 16.48
CA GLU A 92 8.57 4.11 15.64
C GLU A 92 10.06 4.07 15.27
N HIS A 93 10.65 5.21 14.97
CA HIS A 93 12.09 5.31 14.69
C HIS A 93 12.94 5.03 15.94
N GLU A 94 12.55 5.57 17.10
CA GLU A 94 13.24 5.29 18.37
C GLU A 94 13.15 3.81 18.77
N LEU A 95 11.97 3.20 18.60
CA LEU A 95 11.67 1.83 18.99
C LEU A 95 11.85 0.81 17.86
N TYR A 96 12.65 1.12 16.84
CA TYR A 96 12.82 0.29 15.63
C TYR A 96 13.11 -1.19 15.95
N VAL A 97 13.94 -1.45 16.96
CA VAL A 97 14.26 -2.82 17.39
C VAL A 97 13.04 -3.52 18.00
N ARG A 98 12.24 -2.85 18.84
CA ARG A 98 11.00 -3.41 19.39
C ARG A 98 10.01 -3.74 18.27
N TYR A 99 9.88 -2.86 17.28
CA TYR A 99 9.06 -3.11 16.09
C TYR A 99 9.56 -4.30 15.27
N SER A 100 10.88 -4.46 15.12
CA SER A 100 11.47 -5.61 14.45
C SER A 100 11.15 -6.92 15.18
N MET A 101 11.26 -6.94 16.52
CA MET A 101 10.88 -8.09 17.34
C MET A 101 9.37 -8.41 17.27
N ALA A 102 8.53 -7.38 17.27
CA ALA A 102 7.07 -7.52 17.15
C ALA A 102 6.67 -8.11 15.79
N LYS A 103 7.33 -7.68 14.71
CA LYS A 103 7.18 -8.26 13.37
C LYS A 103 7.56 -9.75 13.37
N ASP A 104 8.74 -10.09 13.89
CA ASP A 104 9.23 -11.48 13.88
C ASP A 104 8.29 -12.40 14.66
N THR A 105 7.79 -11.92 15.81
CA THR A 105 6.77 -12.61 16.60
C THR A 105 5.47 -12.76 15.81
N THR A 106 4.96 -11.68 15.21
CA THR A 106 3.75 -11.72 14.38
C THR A 106 3.88 -12.77 13.28
N PHE A 107 5.01 -12.80 12.57
CA PHE A 107 5.25 -13.75 11.49
C PHE A 107 5.28 -15.19 12.00
N GLN A 108 5.97 -15.43 13.12
CA GLN A 108 6.08 -16.77 13.72
C GLN A 108 4.70 -17.39 14.02
N PHE A 109 3.74 -16.59 14.50
CA PHE A 109 2.42 -17.09 14.89
C PHE A 109 1.38 -17.04 13.76
N THR A 110 1.50 -16.09 12.84
CA THR A 110 0.43 -15.79 11.86
C THR A 110 0.78 -16.06 10.41
N ASP A 111 2.02 -16.47 10.11
CA ASP A 111 2.38 -16.95 8.78
C ASP A 111 1.88 -18.39 8.58
N ILE A 112 0.67 -18.51 8.03
CA ILE A 112 0.04 -19.80 7.74
C ILE A 112 0.01 -20.06 6.24
N LYS A 113 0.09 -21.34 5.84
CA LYS A 113 0.09 -21.73 4.42
C LYS A 113 -1.13 -21.24 3.64
N GLN A 114 -2.27 -21.10 4.30
CA GLN A 114 -3.51 -20.62 3.69
C GLN A 114 -3.56 -19.09 3.49
N ALA A 115 -2.78 -18.34 4.26
CA ALA A 115 -2.72 -16.89 4.25
C ALA A 115 -1.28 -16.47 4.64
N PRO A 116 -0.31 -16.62 3.71
CA PRO A 116 1.09 -16.36 4.03
C PRO A 116 1.38 -14.86 4.11
N TRP A 117 2.48 -14.51 4.78
CA TRP A 117 3.05 -13.17 4.75
C TRP A 117 3.97 -12.98 3.55
N LEU A 118 3.77 -11.87 2.83
CA LEU A 118 4.54 -11.50 1.66
C LEU A 118 5.37 -10.26 1.96
N VAL A 119 6.69 -10.44 2.05
CA VAL A 119 7.61 -9.33 2.34
C VAL A 119 7.95 -8.60 1.05
N VAL A 120 7.71 -7.29 1.02
CA VAL A 120 8.03 -6.42 -0.11
C VAL A 120 9.18 -5.48 0.31
N PRO A 121 10.41 -5.67 -0.21
CA PRO A 121 11.49 -4.71 -0.02
C PRO A 121 11.07 -3.36 -0.58
N SER A 122 11.16 -2.32 0.26
CA SER A 122 10.53 -1.03 -0.04
C SER A 122 11.45 0.18 0.08
N ASP A 123 12.76 -0.06 0.01
CA ASP A 123 13.78 0.99 -0.03
C ASP A 123 13.66 1.82 -1.31
N ASP A 124 13.43 1.18 -2.46
CA ASP A 124 12.95 1.85 -3.67
C ASP A 124 11.42 1.77 -3.76
N LYS A 125 10.76 2.92 -3.57
CA LYS A 125 9.30 3.04 -3.63
C LYS A 125 8.72 2.64 -4.98
N LYS A 126 9.40 2.95 -6.09
CA LYS A 126 8.88 2.65 -7.44
C LYS A 126 8.92 1.15 -7.69
N ALA A 127 10.07 0.54 -7.42
CA ALA A 127 10.23 -0.91 -7.55
C ALA A 127 9.25 -1.66 -6.63
N ALA A 128 9.10 -1.25 -5.37
CA ALA A 128 8.18 -1.88 -4.42
C ALA A 128 6.73 -1.85 -4.90
N ARG A 129 6.27 -0.74 -5.46
CA ARG A 129 4.92 -0.60 -6.02
C ARG A 129 4.71 -1.53 -7.20
N LEU A 130 5.65 -1.53 -8.15
CA LEU A 130 5.56 -2.37 -9.34
C LEU A 130 5.58 -3.86 -8.98
N ASN A 131 6.47 -4.27 -8.07
CA ASN A 131 6.55 -5.65 -7.60
C ASN A 131 5.29 -6.07 -6.84
N CYS A 132 4.77 -5.22 -5.96
CA CYS A 132 3.54 -5.53 -5.22
C CYS A 132 2.34 -5.66 -6.16
N ILE A 133 2.16 -4.73 -7.11
CA ILE A 133 1.07 -4.79 -8.09
C ILE A 133 1.23 -6.03 -8.98
N SER A 134 2.44 -6.28 -9.49
CA SER A 134 2.71 -7.45 -10.32
C SER A 134 2.43 -8.76 -9.58
N HIS A 135 2.84 -8.87 -8.32
CA HIS A 135 2.58 -10.05 -7.50
C HIS A 135 1.09 -10.22 -7.17
N LEU A 136 0.39 -9.12 -6.87
CA LEU A 136 -1.04 -9.13 -6.62
C LEU A 136 -1.79 -9.64 -7.86
N LEU A 137 -1.50 -9.08 -9.03
CA LEU A 137 -2.11 -9.50 -10.29
C LEU A 137 -1.81 -10.98 -10.60
N SER A 138 -0.63 -11.49 -10.24
CA SER A 138 -0.29 -12.90 -10.45
C SER A 138 -1.02 -13.87 -9.51
N GLN A 139 -1.74 -13.38 -8.48
CA GLN A 139 -2.55 -14.24 -7.60
C GLN A 139 -3.91 -14.60 -8.20
N PHE A 140 -4.32 -13.92 -9.27
CA PHE A 140 -5.64 -14.07 -9.87
C PHE A 140 -5.51 -14.39 -11.35
N ASP A 141 -6.34 -15.30 -11.84
CA ASP A 141 -6.57 -15.41 -13.28
C ASP A 141 -7.48 -14.25 -13.69
N TYR A 142 -6.92 -13.31 -14.45
CA TYR A 142 -7.67 -12.18 -15.01
C TYR A 142 -7.50 -12.13 -16.53
N VAL A 143 -8.51 -11.57 -17.18
CA VAL A 143 -8.46 -11.27 -18.62
C VAL A 143 -8.08 -9.80 -18.75
N ASP A 144 -7.16 -9.51 -19.66
CA ASP A 144 -6.86 -8.12 -20.01
C ASP A 144 -8.10 -7.48 -20.66
N MET A 145 -8.63 -6.46 -20.00
CA MET A 145 -9.79 -5.69 -20.43
C MET A 145 -9.36 -4.32 -20.98
N ALA A 146 -8.06 -4.11 -21.24
CA ALA A 146 -7.59 -2.90 -21.88
C ALA A 146 -8.33 -2.73 -23.23
N PRO A 147 -8.87 -1.52 -23.50
CA PRO A 147 -9.49 -1.26 -24.79
C PRO A 147 -8.44 -1.45 -25.89
N ASP A 148 -8.89 -1.96 -27.04
CA ASP A 148 -8.03 -2.12 -28.20
C ASP A 148 -7.35 -0.80 -28.55
N VAL A 149 -6.12 -0.90 -29.06
CA VAL A 149 -5.40 0.26 -29.57
C VAL A 149 -6.25 0.93 -30.64
N VAL A 150 -6.71 2.14 -30.36
CA VAL A 150 -7.48 2.92 -31.31
C VAL A 150 -6.53 3.44 -32.37
N GLU A 151 -6.76 3.04 -33.63
CA GLU A 151 -6.10 3.68 -34.76
C GLU A 151 -6.57 5.12 -34.85
N ILE A 152 -5.64 6.07 -34.65
CA ILE A 152 -5.93 7.49 -34.81
C ILE A 152 -6.01 7.76 -36.31
N PRO A 153 -7.18 8.17 -36.84
CA PRO A 153 -7.29 8.47 -38.26
C PRO A 153 -6.39 9.65 -38.61
N GLU A 154 -5.76 9.61 -39.78
CA GLU A 154 -5.10 10.78 -40.33
C GLU A 154 -6.11 11.91 -40.57
N MET A 155 -5.66 13.15 -40.40
CA MET A 155 -6.47 14.32 -40.69
C MET A 155 -6.95 14.28 -42.14
N ARG A 156 -8.27 14.38 -42.36
CA ARG A 156 -8.82 14.53 -43.71
C ARG A 156 -8.29 15.81 -44.34
N GLN A 157 -7.70 15.69 -45.53
CA GLN A 157 -7.26 16.85 -46.30
C GLN A 157 -8.48 17.46 -47.01
N GLU A 158 -9.13 18.39 -46.32
CA GLU A 158 -10.17 19.22 -46.92
C GLU A 158 -9.56 20.52 -47.46
N PRO A 159 -10.04 21.07 -48.58
CA PRO A 159 -9.59 22.35 -49.12
C PRO A 159 -10.08 23.50 -48.23
N TYR A 160 -9.44 23.67 -47.07
CA TYR A 160 -9.71 24.71 -46.10
C TYR A 160 -8.48 25.60 -45.95
N VAL A 161 -8.68 26.90 -46.19
CA VAL A 161 -7.67 27.93 -45.91
C VAL A 161 -8.05 28.57 -44.58
N ARG A 162 -7.18 28.39 -43.57
CA ARG A 162 -7.37 29.03 -42.27
C ARG A 162 -7.24 30.56 -42.43
N PRO A 163 -8.11 31.36 -41.79
CA PRO A 163 -7.93 32.81 -41.71
C PRO A 163 -6.55 33.17 -41.15
N PRO A 164 -5.95 34.29 -41.57
CA PRO A 164 -4.66 34.71 -41.07
C PRO A 164 -4.63 34.80 -39.54
N ILE A 165 -3.55 34.32 -38.93
CA ILE A 165 -3.44 34.25 -37.46
C ILE A 165 -3.56 35.64 -36.81
N HIS A 166 -3.14 36.70 -37.50
CA HIS A 166 -3.16 38.06 -36.99
C HIS A 166 -4.56 38.68 -36.91
N GLU A 167 -5.57 38.09 -37.55
CA GLU A 167 -6.97 38.51 -37.42
C GLU A 167 -7.65 37.90 -36.18
N GLN A 168 -6.99 36.93 -35.52
CA GLN A 168 -7.51 36.27 -34.33
C GLN A 168 -7.08 37.03 -33.07
N THR A 169 -8.01 37.23 -32.16
CA THR A 169 -7.72 37.80 -30.83
C THR A 169 -7.35 36.65 -29.90
N PHE A 170 -6.07 36.56 -29.53
CA PHE A 170 -5.59 35.56 -28.58
C PHE A 170 -5.63 36.09 -27.15
N VAL A 171 -5.88 35.17 -26.21
CA VAL A 171 -5.67 35.45 -24.80
C VAL A 171 -4.16 35.69 -24.57
N PRO A 172 -3.76 36.71 -23.80
CA PRO A 172 -2.36 36.94 -23.48
C PRO A 172 -1.72 35.72 -22.81
N HIS A 173 -0.57 35.28 -23.31
CA HIS A 173 0.25 34.28 -22.62
C HIS A 173 0.94 34.93 -21.41
N LEU A 174 0.38 34.69 -20.23
CA LEU A 174 0.91 35.18 -18.95
C LEU A 174 1.86 34.19 -18.26
N PHE A 175 1.91 32.94 -18.74
CA PHE A 175 2.77 31.85 -18.26
C PHE A 175 3.41 31.13 -19.45
#